data_AF-A0A2E7C177-F1
#
_entry.id   AF-A0A2E7C177-F1
#
_cell.length_a   1.000
_cell.length_b   1.000
_cell.length_c   1.000
_cell.angle_alpha   90.00
_cell.angle_beta   90.00
_cell.angle_gamma   90.00
#
_symmetry.space_group_name_H-M   'P 1'
#
loop_
_entity.id
_entity.type
_entity.pdbx_description
1 polymer ?
#
loop_
_entity_poly.entity_id
_entity_poly.type
_entity_poly.pdbx_seq_one_letter_code
_entity_poly.pdbx_strand_id
1 'polypeptide(L)'
;MGAGVIGLCCTLVGGLSQAQYDIETRLPTCETLQWSPAVHRSYPDIGQICRGIYARDGTLYAQAEVDVVRVTGNRMTLRTVHVDGSQGHETTVRVGPKWRAVIDGKALRAGELIAGQRLTVYIPQNRFALTAEGGQGMAEGLEPGSGENPEAGQP
;
A
#
# COMPACT_ATOMS: atom_id res chain seq x y z
N MET A 1 2.83 66.54 -46.08
CA MET A 1 1.56 66.17 -46.76
C MET A 1 1.53 64.64 -46.83
N GLY A 2 0.44 64.01 -46.37
CA GLY A 2 0.25 62.54 -46.31
C GLY A 2 0.38 62.02 -44.88
N ALA A 3 -0.66 62.12 -44.04
CA ALA A 3 -1.82 61.23 -43.90
C ALA A 3 -1.60 60.14 -42.83
N GLY A 4 -2.27 60.31 -41.68
CA GLY A 4 -2.60 59.22 -40.75
C GLY A 4 -3.58 58.23 -41.41
N VAL A 5 -3.96 57.09 -40.83
CA VAL A 5 -4.62 56.93 -39.53
C VAL A 5 -4.70 55.41 -39.22
N ILE A 6 -4.49 55.05 -37.95
CA ILE A 6 -5.02 53.93 -37.12
C ILE A 6 -5.16 52.53 -37.76
N GLY A 7 -4.43 51.56 -37.20
CA GLY A 7 -4.61 50.13 -37.47
C GLY A 7 -4.39 49.25 -36.24
N LEU A 8 -5.46 49.09 -35.47
CA LEU A 8 -5.86 47.92 -34.67
C LEU A 8 -4.81 47.21 -33.78
N CYS A 9 -4.94 47.45 -32.48
CA CYS A 9 -4.35 46.69 -31.38
C CYS A 9 -5.02 45.30 -31.27
N CYS A 10 -4.25 44.22 -31.37
CA CYS A 10 -4.63 42.89 -30.88
C CYS A 10 -3.43 42.26 -30.17
N THR A 11 -3.19 42.66 -28.93
CA THR A 11 -2.35 41.91 -27.99
C THR A 11 -3.08 40.64 -27.59
N LEU A 12 -2.79 39.52 -28.27
CA LEU A 12 -3.23 38.20 -27.83
C LEU A 12 -2.37 37.77 -26.63
N VAL A 13 -2.76 38.19 -25.43
CA VAL A 13 -2.32 37.55 -24.18
C VAL A 13 -3.06 36.23 -24.09
N GLY A 14 -2.52 35.21 -24.76
CA GLY A 14 -3.00 33.83 -24.66
C GLY A 14 -2.57 33.24 -23.32
N GLY A 15 -3.28 33.59 -22.25
CA GLY A 15 -3.21 32.86 -20.99
C GLY A 15 -3.79 31.47 -21.22
N LEU A 16 -2.93 30.48 -21.52
CA LEU A 16 -3.27 29.08 -21.37
C LEU A 16 -3.38 28.79 -19.88
N SER A 17 -4.54 29.13 -19.30
CA SER A 17 -5.05 28.47 -18.12
C SER A 17 -5.31 27.02 -18.51
N GLN A 18 -4.26 26.19 -18.46
CA GLN A 18 -4.44 24.75 -18.41
C GLN A 18 -5.29 24.51 -17.16
N ALA A 19 -6.55 24.13 -17.39
CA ALA A 19 -7.41 23.60 -16.36
C ALA A 19 -6.60 22.55 -15.60
N GLN A 20 -6.29 22.84 -14.34
CA GLN A 20 -5.77 21.85 -13.42
C GLN A 20 -6.92 20.87 -13.20
N TYR A 21 -6.98 19.83 -14.02
CA TYR A 21 -7.78 18.66 -13.71
C TYR A 21 -7.07 18.01 -12.52
N ASP A 22 -7.46 18.41 -11.31
CA ASP A 22 -7.22 17.60 -10.13
C ASP A 22 -8.06 16.34 -10.30
N ILE A 23 -7.45 15.35 -10.95
CA ILE A 23 -7.85 13.95 -10.84
C ILE A 23 -7.47 13.58 -9.42
N GLU A 24 -8.22 14.11 -8.46
CA GLU A 24 -8.12 13.72 -7.07
C GLU A 24 -8.62 12.28 -7.07
N THR A 25 -7.62 11.41 -7.19
CA THR A 25 -7.69 9.99 -7.48
C THR A 25 -8.88 9.37 -6.77
N ARG A 26 -9.95 9.02 -7.50
CA ARG A 26 -11.03 8.19 -6.94
C ARG A 26 -10.43 6.82 -6.66
N LEU A 27 -9.82 6.67 -5.50
CA LEU A 27 -9.32 5.40 -5.02
C LEU A 27 -10.50 4.42 -5.03
N PRO A 28 -10.28 3.17 -5.47
CA PRO A 28 -11.31 2.15 -5.33
C PRO A 28 -11.68 1.99 -3.85
N THR A 29 -12.91 1.57 -3.60
CA THR A 29 -13.36 1.20 -2.26
C THR A 29 -12.92 -0.24 -1.96
N CYS A 30 -13.09 -0.68 -0.72
CA CYS A 30 -12.88 -2.08 -0.35
C CYS A 30 -13.70 -3.07 -1.22
N GLU A 31 -14.85 -2.62 -1.71
CA GLU A 31 -15.77 -3.41 -2.56
C GLU A 31 -15.34 -3.42 -4.04
N THR A 32 -14.73 -2.33 -4.53
CA THR A 32 -14.40 -2.20 -5.96
C THR A 32 -12.94 -2.52 -6.28
N LEU A 33 -12.09 -2.65 -5.27
CA LEU A 33 -10.69 -3.00 -5.46
C LEU A 33 -10.55 -4.46 -5.97
N GLN A 34 -9.86 -4.64 -7.10
CA GLN A 34 -9.56 -5.97 -7.60
C GLN A 34 -8.38 -6.59 -6.83
N TRP A 35 -8.70 -7.45 -5.87
CA TRP A 35 -7.72 -8.22 -5.12
C TRP A 35 -7.03 -9.27 -6.00
N SER A 36 -5.71 -9.43 -5.84
CA SER A 36 -5.02 -10.54 -6.48
C SER A 36 -5.44 -11.89 -5.89
N PRO A 37 -5.37 -13.00 -6.68
CA PRO A 37 -5.62 -14.34 -6.16
C PRO A 37 -4.69 -14.73 -5.00
N ALA A 38 -3.48 -14.18 -4.95
CA ALA A 38 -2.55 -14.38 -3.86
C ALA A 38 -3.08 -13.80 -2.54
N VAL A 39 -3.65 -12.58 -2.57
CA VAL A 39 -4.27 -11.97 -1.39
C VAL A 39 -5.47 -12.77 -0.91
N HIS A 40 -6.36 -13.21 -1.82
CA HIS A 40 -7.53 -14.03 -1.43
C HIS A 40 -7.15 -15.37 -0.79
N ARG A 41 -6.05 -16.00 -1.20
CA ARG A 41 -5.60 -17.25 -0.57
C ARG A 41 -5.10 -17.05 0.85
N SER A 42 -4.50 -15.91 1.15
CA SER A 42 -3.92 -15.61 2.47
C SER A 42 -4.89 -14.88 3.40
N TYR A 43 -5.84 -14.15 2.83
CA TYR A 43 -6.88 -13.37 3.50
C TYR A 43 -8.22 -13.68 2.80
N PRO A 44 -8.79 -14.89 3.02
CA PRO A 44 -10.04 -15.28 2.38
C PRO A 44 -11.22 -14.38 2.77
N ASP A 45 -11.09 -13.69 3.89
CA ASP A 45 -12.03 -12.71 4.44
C ASP A 45 -11.62 -11.25 4.16
N ILE A 46 -10.78 -10.98 3.14
CA ILE A 46 -10.26 -9.63 2.84
C ILE A 46 -11.38 -8.57 2.72
N GLY A 47 -12.52 -8.92 2.12
CA GLY A 47 -13.67 -8.03 2.00
C GLY A 47 -14.35 -7.70 3.32
N GLN A 48 -14.25 -8.59 4.32
CA GLN A 48 -14.86 -8.40 5.65
C GLN A 48 -13.93 -7.69 6.64
N ILE A 49 -12.63 -7.59 6.33
CA ILE A 49 -11.61 -6.99 7.20
C ILE A 49 -11.13 -5.63 6.68
N CYS A 50 -11.39 -5.31 5.41
CA CYS A 50 -10.99 -4.05 4.80
C CYS A 50 -11.81 -2.89 5.37
N ARG A 51 -11.11 -1.94 6.01
CA ARG A 51 -11.70 -0.74 6.62
C ARG A 51 -11.56 0.50 5.72
N GLY A 52 -10.62 0.48 4.79
CA GLY A 52 -10.39 1.57 3.85
C GLY A 52 -9.24 1.28 2.88
N ILE A 53 -9.18 2.03 1.79
CA ILE A 53 -8.11 1.94 0.79
C ILE A 53 -7.25 3.19 0.82
N TYR A 54 -5.94 2.99 0.80
CA TYR A 54 -4.93 4.04 0.84
C TYR A 54 -3.95 3.86 -0.33
N ALA A 55 -3.55 4.97 -0.95
CA ALA A 55 -2.47 4.97 -1.93
C ALA A 55 -1.18 5.49 -1.31
N ARG A 56 -0.08 4.78 -1.56
CA ARG A 56 1.26 5.23 -1.20
C ARG A 56 2.26 4.76 -2.26
N ASP A 57 3.06 5.69 -2.78
CA ASP A 57 4.08 5.43 -3.81
C ASP A 57 3.50 4.67 -5.02
N GLY A 58 2.28 5.02 -5.45
CA GLY A 58 1.57 4.36 -6.55
C GLY A 58 1.02 2.96 -6.25
N THR A 59 1.20 2.45 -5.03
CA THR A 59 0.65 1.16 -4.58
C THR A 59 -0.61 1.37 -3.73
N LEU A 60 -1.65 0.59 -4.00
CA LEU A 60 -2.87 0.55 -3.20
C LEU A 60 -2.75 -0.45 -2.05
N TYR A 61 -3.20 -0.02 -0.88
CA TYR A 61 -3.18 -0.76 0.38
C TYR A 61 -4.57 -0.81 1.01
N ALA A 62 -4.97 -1.99 1.47
CA ALA A 62 -6.09 -2.17 2.37
C ALA A 62 -5.65 -1.88 3.80
N GLN A 63 -6.32 -0.99 4.50
CA GLN A 63 -6.23 -0.94 5.96
C GLN A 63 -7.11 -2.05 6.55
N ALA A 64 -6.54 -2.80 7.49
CA ALA A 64 -7.24 -3.83 8.25
C ALA A 64 -6.77 -3.84 9.70
N GLU A 65 -7.54 -4.48 10.57
CA GLU A 65 -7.13 -4.76 11.95
C GLU A 65 -6.83 -6.25 12.14
N VAL A 66 -5.81 -6.52 12.94
CA VAL A 66 -5.40 -7.89 13.30
C VAL A 66 -5.03 -7.98 14.77
N ASP A 67 -5.28 -9.13 15.38
CA ASP A 67 -4.78 -9.51 16.69
C ASP A 67 -3.51 -10.34 16.57
N VAL A 68 -2.50 -10.02 17.36
CA VAL A 68 -1.29 -10.83 17.49
C VAL A 68 -1.62 -12.07 18.31
N VAL A 69 -1.58 -13.24 17.67
CA VAL A 69 -1.80 -14.53 18.34
C VAL A 69 -0.49 -15.06 18.90
N ARG A 70 0.59 -14.96 18.12
CA ARG A 70 1.91 -15.46 18.50
C ARG A 70 3.01 -14.72 17.77
N VAL A 71 4.15 -14.55 18.44
CA VAL A 71 5.39 -14.04 17.84
C VAL A 71 6.51 -15.05 18.06
N THR A 72 7.32 -15.29 17.03
CA THR A 72 8.54 -16.09 17.12
C THR A 72 9.60 -15.50 16.20
N GLY A 73 10.54 -14.74 16.76
CA GLY A 73 11.52 -13.98 15.99
C GLY A 73 10.84 -12.91 15.12
N ASN A 74 10.97 -13.00 13.80
CA ASN A 74 10.30 -12.11 12.84
C ASN A 74 9.07 -12.74 12.18
N ARG A 75 8.61 -13.89 12.68
CA ARG A 75 7.39 -14.56 12.27
C ARG A 75 6.28 -14.20 13.25
N MET A 76 5.13 -13.77 12.73
CA MET A 76 3.95 -13.42 13.52
C MET A 76 2.77 -14.23 13.02
N THR A 77 2.06 -14.86 13.95
CA THR A 77 0.74 -15.43 13.71
C THR A 77 -0.28 -14.40 14.14
N LEU A 78 -1.17 -14.05 13.23
CA LEU A 78 -2.11 -12.96 13.33
C LEU A 78 -3.51 -13.49 13.06
N ARG A 79 -4.50 -12.99 13.78
CA ARG A 79 -5.91 -13.24 13.49
C ARG A 79 -6.54 -11.96 12.97
N THR A 80 -7.22 -12.02 11.84
CA THR A 80 -7.92 -10.86 11.31
C THR A 80 -9.12 -10.49 12.18
N VAL A 81 -9.45 -9.21 12.20
CA VAL A 81 -10.64 -8.69 12.87
C VAL A 81 -11.58 -8.15 11.81
N HIS A 82 -12.80 -8.68 11.78
CA HIS A 82 -13.82 -8.22 10.85
C HIS A 82 -14.29 -6.82 11.22
N VAL A 83 -14.87 -6.09 10.26
CA VAL A 83 -15.41 -4.75 10.49
C VAL A 83 -16.47 -4.69 11.58
N ASP A 84 -17.20 -5.80 11.80
CA ASP A 84 -18.19 -5.97 12.87
C ASP A 84 -17.59 -6.33 14.24
N GLY A 85 -16.27 -6.48 14.32
CA GLY A 85 -15.52 -6.83 15.52
C GLY A 85 -15.41 -8.34 15.78
N SER A 86 -16.01 -9.19 14.96
CA SER A 86 -15.84 -10.63 15.06
C SER A 86 -14.43 -11.07 14.62
N GLN A 87 -14.05 -12.26 15.07
CA GLN A 87 -12.73 -12.83 14.81
C GLN A 87 -12.73 -13.57 13.47
N GLY A 88 -11.75 -13.28 12.63
CA GLY A 88 -11.63 -13.83 11.28
C GLY A 88 -10.57 -14.91 11.15
N HIS A 89 -10.01 -15.01 9.94
CA HIS A 89 -8.99 -15.98 9.58
C HIS A 89 -7.66 -15.76 10.33
N GLU A 90 -6.97 -16.85 10.65
CA GLU A 90 -5.62 -16.81 11.22
C GLU A 90 -4.58 -17.03 10.12
N THR A 91 -3.59 -16.15 10.03
CA THR A 91 -2.51 -16.23 9.05
C THR A 91 -1.16 -16.00 9.71
N THR A 92 -0.12 -16.56 9.10
CA THR A 92 1.26 -16.39 9.59
C THR A 92 2.08 -15.64 8.55
N VAL A 93 2.60 -14.48 8.96
CA VAL A 93 3.45 -13.61 8.16
C VAL A 93 4.88 -13.68 8.65
N ARG A 94 5.83 -13.47 7.74
CA ARG A 94 7.22 -13.14 8.08
C ARG A 94 7.48 -11.72 7.64
N VAL A 95 7.92 -10.87 8.56
CA VAL A 95 8.21 -9.46 8.26
C VAL A 95 9.72 -9.22 8.18
N GLY A 96 10.10 -8.23 7.38
CA GLY A 96 11.50 -7.83 7.24
C GLY A 96 12.05 -7.22 8.54
N PRO A 97 13.38 -7.21 8.75
CA PRO A 97 14.00 -6.70 9.97
C PRO A 97 13.78 -5.19 10.20
N LYS A 98 13.43 -4.44 9.14
CA LYS A 98 13.11 -3.01 9.20
C LYS A 98 11.65 -2.71 9.49
N TRP A 99 10.76 -3.71 9.45
CA TRP A 99 9.33 -3.51 9.70
C TRP A 99 9.08 -3.08 11.15
N ARG A 100 8.15 -2.14 11.35
CA ARG A 100 7.82 -1.59 12.67
C ARG A 100 6.31 -1.38 12.82
N ALA A 101 5.65 -2.05 13.75
CA ALA A 101 4.28 -1.67 14.11
C ALA A 101 4.28 -0.37 14.92
N VAL A 102 3.28 0.49 14.72
CA VAL A 102 3.07 1.67 15.55
C VAL A 102 1.95 1.36 16.53
N ILE A 103 2.26 1.31 17.83
CA ILE A 103 1.30 1.10 18.92
C ILE A 103 1.50 2.21 19.94
N ASP A 104 0.43 2.94 20.28
CA ASP A 104 0.48 4.07 21.22
C ASP A 104 1.59 5.09 20.87
N GLY A 105 1.79 5.34 19.58
CA GLY A 105 2.83 6.24 19.05
C GLY A 105 4.26 5.68 19.10
N LYS A 106 4.46 4.43 19.52
CA LYS A 106 5.77 3.77 19.59
C LYS A 106 5.95 2.82 18.42
N ALA A 107 7.10 2.92 17.75
CA ALA A 107 7.50 2.02 16.68
C ALA A 107 8.19 0.76 17.25
N LEU A 108 7.52 -0.39 17.20
CA LEU A 108 7.96 -1.66 17.75
C LEU A 108 8.36 -2.65 16.65
N ARG A 109 9.46 -3.38 16.85
CA ARG A 109 9.84 -4.52 16.00
C ARG A 109 8.87 -5.68 16.23
N ALA A 110 8.79 -6.59 15.26
CA ALA A 110 7.99 -7.81 15.41
C ALA A 110 8.29 -8.58 16.70
N GLY A 111 9.56 -8.78 17.04
CA GLY A 111 9.96 -9.50 18.27
C GLY A 111 9.68 -8.76 19.58
N GLU A 112 9.28 -7.49 19.52
CA GLU A 112 8.86 -6.70 20.70
C GLU A 112 7.34 -6.74 20.89
N LEU A 113 6.60 -7.30 19.92
CA LEU A 113 5.17 -7.49 20.03
C LEU A 113 4.84 -8.68 20.92
N ILE A 114 3.72 -8.58 21.62
CA ILE A 114 3.21 -9.62 22.50
C ILE A 114 1.84 -10.09 22.03
N ALA A 115 1.50 -11.34 22.35
CA ALA A 115 0.19 -11.89 22.05
C ALA A 115 -0.92 -11.08 22.74
N GLY A 116 -2.07 -10.93 22.06
CA GLY A 116 -3.22 -10.14 22.50
C GLY A 116 -3.17 -8.66 22.08
N GLN A 117 -2.08 -8.18 21.48
CA GLN A 117 -2.04 -6.84 20.92
C GLN A 117 -2.87 -6.74 19.63
N ARG A 118 -3.61 -5.64 19.50
CA ARG A 118 -4.27 -5.28 18.24
C ARG A 118 -3.42 -4.33 17.44
N LEU A 119 -3.32 -4.57 16.14
CA LEU A 119 -2.54 -3.78 15.18
C LEU A 119 -3.44 -3.29 14.05
N THR A 120 -3.20 -2.05 13.62
CA THR A 120 -3.62 -1.58 12.30
C THR A 120 -2.54 -1.93 11.29
N VAL A 121 -2.91 -2.63 10.23
CA VAL A 121 -1.98 -3.11 9.20
C VAL A 121 -2.45 -2.73 7.81
N TYR A 122 -1.48 -2.66 6.88
CA TYR A 122 -1.72 -2.27 5.50
C TYR A 122 -1.31 -3.40 4.57
N ILE A 123 -2.29 -3.95 3.85
CA ILE A 123 -2.14 -5.12 2.98
C ILE A 123 -2.12 -4.62 1.54
N PRO A 124 -1.02 -4.80 0.79
CA PRO A 124 -0.96 -4.37 -0.62
C PRO A 124 -1.86 -5.26 -1.49
N GLN A 125 -2.50 -4.66 -2.50
CA GLN A 125 -3.45 -5.36 -3.38
C GLN A 125 -2.87 -6.59 -4.12
N ASN A 126 -1.55 -6.60 -4.35
CA ASN A 126 -0.88 -7.51 -5.28
C ASN A 126 -0.08 -8.64 -4.62
N ARG A 127 0.09 -8.64 -3.29
CA ARG A 127 0.95 -9.62 -2.61
C ARG A 127 0.60 -9.81 -1.15
N PHE A 128 1.09 -10.92 -0.60
CA PHE A 128 1.06 -11.18 0.84
C PHE A 128 2.20 -10.42 1.53
N ALA A 129 1.91 -9.23 2.03
CA ALA A 129 2.83 -8.47 2.86
C ALA A 129 2.05 -7.61 3.84
N LEU A 130 2.64 -7.31 4.99
CA LEU A 130 2.14 -6.26 5.88
C LEU A 130 3.10 -5.09 5.81
N THR A 131 2.57 -3.91 5.52
CA THR A 131 3.26 -2.67 5.81
C THR A 131 2.64 -2.06 7.05
N ALA A 132 3.47 -1.62 7.98
CA ALA A 132 3.03 -0.70 9.00
C ALA A 132 3.17 0.72 8.44
N GLU A 133 2.30 1.63 8.84
CA GLU A 133 2.35 3.00 8.31
C GLU A 133 3.72 3.66 8.49
N GLY A 134 4.06 4.53 7.54
CA GLY A 134 5.08 5.55 7.71
C GLY A 134 6.53 5.15 7.54
N GLY A 135 6.97 3.94 7.90
CA GLY A 135 8.39 3.57 7.89
C GLY A 135 8.78 2.60 6.78
N GLN A 136 9.75 2.98 5.94
CA GLN A 136 10.35 2.16 4.89
C GLN A 136 10.69 0.75 5.39
N GLY A 137 9.91 -0.25 4.94
CA GLY A 137 10.09 -1.63 5.35
C GLY A 137 9.16 -2.54 4.56
N MET A 138 9.48 -2.75 3.28
CA MET A 138 8.91 -3.84 2.50
C MET A 138 9.22 -5.17 3.20
N ALA A 139 8.17 -5.89 3.59
CA ALA A 139 8.29 -7.31 3.90
C ALA A 139 8.45 -8.03 2.55
N GLU A 140 9.70 -8.23 2.15
CA GLU A 140 10.06 -9.08 1.02
C GLU A 140 10.00 -10.53 1.48
N GLY A 141 9.21 -11.34 0.79
CA GLY A 141 8.99 -12.73 1.15
C GLY A 141 8.41 -13.54 0.01
N LEU A 142 9.15 -13.68 -1.10
CA LEU A 142 9.35 -14.94 -1.82
C LEU A 142 10.44 -14.75 -2.89
N GLU A 143 11.65 -15.24 -2.65
CA GLU A 143 12.62 -15.50 -3.72
C GLU A 143 12.18 -16.76 -4.48
N PRO A 144 12.04 -16.73 -5.81
CA PRO A 144 12.43 -17.85 -6.65
C PRO A 144 13.91 -17.66 -6.99
N GLY A 145 14.78 -18.36 -6.27
CA GLY A 145 16.14 -18.54 -6.75
C GLY A 145 16.12 -19.32 -8.06
N SER A 146 16.73 -18.80 -9.11
CA SER A 146 17.46 -19.56 -10.13
C SER A 146 18.20 -18.61 -11.07
N GLY A 147 19.52 -18.56 -10.91
CA GLY A 147 20.47 -18.47 -12.01
C GLY A 147 20.89 -17.08 -12.48
N GLU A 148 21.88 -16.50 -11.82
CA GLU A 148 22.95 -15.82 -12.55
C GLU A 148 23.66 -16.85 -13.45
N ASN A 149 23.73 -16.58 -14.75
CA ASN A 149 24.84 -17.04 -15.57
C ASN A 149 25.33 -15.86 -16.43
N PRO A 150 26.52 -15.30 -16.16
CA PRO A 150 27.15 -14.33 -17.04
C PRO A 150 27.97 -15.10 -18.08
N GLU A 151 27.59 -15.04 -19.36
CA GLU A 151 28.55 -15.39 -20.41
C GLU A 151 28.45 -14.40 -21.58
N ALA A 152 29.60 -13.77 -21.81
CA ALA A 152 29.89 -12.84 -22.88
C ALA A 152 29.98 -13.57 -24.23
N GLY A 153 29.79 -12.83 -25.34
CA GLY A 153 30.32 -13.22 -26.64
C GLY A 153 29.39 -12.98 -27.81
N GLN A 154 29.58 -11.86 -28.49
CA GLN A 154 29.26 -11.67 -29.91
C GLN A 154 29.81 -12.83 -30.76
N PRO A 155 29.19 -13.11 -31.91
CA PRO A 155 29.72 -12.53 -33.15
C PRO A 155 28.76 -11.59 -33.88
#